data_AF-A0A956SJ36-F1
#
_entry.id   AF-A0A956SJ36-F1
#
_cell.length_a   1.000
_cell.length_b   1.000
_cell.length_c   1.000
_cell.angle_alpha   90.00
_cell.angle_beta   90.00
_cell.angle_gamma   90.00
#
_symmetry.space_group_name_H-M   'P 1'
#
loop_
_entity.id
_entity.type
_entity.pdbx_description
1 polymer ?
#
loop_
_entity_poly.entity_id
_entity_poly.type
_entity_poly.pdbx_seq_one_letter_code
_entity_poly.pdbx_strand_id
1 'polypeptide(L)'
;MPDASRRAMPLALLLLLASTGSASAQLVADRPVLTHEGAKVVAAAAEAEAVRNGWEVVIVVTDPAGELLHLQRMDGAQLGSMQIAQAKARTSARYRRPSKSFADGLANGSMTALVLPDVIPLEGGLPIVV
;
A
#
# COMPACT_ATOMS: atom_id res chain seq x y z
N MET A 1 -51.42 24.87 -55.34
CA MET A 1 -50.18 25.49 -54.84
C MET A 1 -50.54 26.42 -53.68
N PRO A 2 -49.76 26.52 -52.58
CA PRO A 2 -48.78 25.60 -51.96
C PRO A 2 -49.12 25.32 -50.48
N ASP A 3 -49.12 24.06 -50.04
CA ASP A 3 -48.02 23.34 -49.37
C ASP A 3 -47.61 23.87 -47.98
N ALA A 4 -48.12 23.21 -46.94
CA ALA A 4 -47.87 23.48 -45.52
C ALA A 4 -46.52 22.89 -45.08
N SER A 5 -45.44 23.41 -45.64
CA SER A 5 -44.07 23.14 -45.21
C SER A 5 -43.64 24.08 -44.07
N ARG A 6 -44.22 23.91 -42.87
CA ARG A 6 -43.69 24.56 -41.66
C ARG A 6 -42.61 23.68 -41.03
N ARG A 7 -41.41 23.85 -41.59
CA ARG A 7 -40.09 23.41 -41.12
C ARG A 7 -39.95 23.61 -39.61
N ALA A 8 -40.11 22.53 -38.83
CA ALA A 8 -39.83 22.48 -37.41
C ALA A 8 -38.58 21.62 -37.18
N MET A 9 -37.40 22.16 -37.47
CA MET A 9 -36.09 21.69 -36.99
C MET A 9 -35.14 22.87 -37.21
N PRO A 10 -34.49 23.43 -36.17
CA PRO A 10 -33.31 22.76 -35.64
C PRO A 10 -32.94 23.17 -34.19
N LEU A 11 -33.81 23.03 -33.18
CA LEU A 11 -33.42 23.36 -31.79
C LEU A 11 -32.97 22.14 -30.97
N ALA A 12 -33.25 20.92 -31.43
CA ALA A 12 -32.84 19.70 -30.73
C ALA A 12 -31.38 19.27 -31.02
N LEU A 13 -30.71 19.85 -32.03
CA LEU A 13 -29.38 19.42 -32.46
C LEU A 13 -28.23 20.16 -31.75
N LEU A 14 -28.51 21.27 -31.05
CA LEU A 14 -27.47 22.07 -30.39
C LEU A 14 -27.10 21.58 -28.98
N LEU A 15 -27.86 20.63 -28.41
CA LEU A 15 -27.65 20.09 -27.06
C LEU A 15 -26.76 18.83 -27.02
N LEU A 16 -26.31 18.33 -28.18
CA LEU A 16 -25.51 17.10 -28.26
C LEU A 16 -23.99 17.31 -28.32
N LEU A 17 -23.51 18.55 -28.24
CA LEU A 17 -22.07 18.90 -28.37
C LEU A 17 -21.37 19.19 -27.04
N ALA A 18 -22.04 19.06 -25.90
CA ALA A 18 -21.49 19.43 -24.60
C ALA A 18 -20.85 18.28 -23.79
N SER A 19 -20.76 17.05 -24.34
CA SER A 19 -20.37 15.86 -23.55
C SER A 19 -19.05 15.18 -23.97
N THR A 20 -18.07 15.92 -24.52
CA THR A 20 -16.74 15.36 -24.83
C THR A 20 -15.65 15.68 -23.80
N GLY A 21 -15.94 16.47 -22.77
CA GLY A 21 -14.98 16.81 -21.72
C GLY A 21 -15.13 15.94 -20.49
N SER A 22 -14.52 14.74 -20.44
CA SER A 22 -14.01 14.08 -19.20
C SER A 22 -13.43 12.66 -19.44
N ALA A 23 -12.74 12.41 -20.57
CA ALA A 23 -12.04 11.12 -20.75
C ALA A 23 -10.61 11.09 -20.15
N SER A 24 -10.03 12.26 -19.85
CA SER A 24 -8.65 12.39 -19.35
C SER A 24 -8.51 12.34 -17.82
N ALA A 25 -9.62 12.37 -17.07
CA ALA A 25 -9.62 12.43 -15.61
C ALA A 25 -9.33 11.09 -14.90
N GLN A 26 -9.30 9.96 -15.62
CA GLN A 26 -9.16 8.64 -15.02
C GLN A 26 -7.78 7.97 -15.23
N LEU A 27 -6.72 8.75 -15.52
CA LEU A 27 -5.36 8.21 -15.70
C LEU A 27 -4.50 8.23 -14.42
N VAL A 28 -4.86 9.03 -13.42
CA VAL A 28 -4.12 9.19 -12.17
C VAL A 28 -5.07 8.97 -11.01
N ALA A 29 -4.62 8.23 -10.00
CA ALA A 29 -5.35 8.00 -8.77
C ALA A 29 -4.56 8.55 -7.60
N ASP A 30 -5.18 9.41 -6.80
CA ASP A 30 -4.64 9.81 -5.52
C ASP A 30 -4.71 8.64 -4.53
N ARG A 31 -3.65 8.47 -3.74
CA ARG A 31 -3.64 7.53 -2.62
C ARG A 31 -3.05 8.19 -1.39
N PRO A 32 -3.66 8.00 -0.21
CA PRO A 32 -3.04 8.41 1.03
C PRO A 32 -1.74 7.63 1.22
N VAL A 33 -0.70 8.33 1.63
CA VAL A 33 0.61 7.77 1.95
C VAL A 33 1.04 8.25 3.32
N LEU A 34 1.84 7.44 4.00
CA LEU A 34 2.37 7.79 5.31
C LEU A 34 3.37 8.95 5.15
N THR A 35 3.23 9.97 6.00
CA THR A 35 4.24 11.04 6.10
C THR A 35 5.44 10.59 6.93
N HIS A 36 6.56 11.30 6.84
CA HIS A 36 7.72 11.04 7.69
C HIS A 36 7.38 11.12 9.19
N GLU A 37 6.60 12.12 9.62
CA GLU A 37 6.14 12.24 11.01
C GLU A 37 5.20 11.08 11.39
N GLY A 38 4.31 10.65 10.49
CA GLY A 38 3.49 9.47 10.71
C GLY A 38 4.32 8.20 10.92
N ALA A 39 5.39 8.03 10.14
CA ALA A 39 6.33 6.90 10.30
C ALA A 39 7.02 6.90 11.67
N LYS A 40 7.42 8.07 12.16
CA LYS A 40 8.00 8.21 13.50
C LYS A 40 7.01 7.87 14.61
N VAL A 41 5.75 8.28 14.48
CA VAL A 41 4.69 7.94 15.44
C VAL A 41 4.47 6.43 15.50
N VAL A 42 4.40 5.77 14.34
CA VAL A 42 4.27 4.30 14.27
C VAL A 42 5.48 3.61 14.91
N ALA A 43 6.70 4.07 14.59
CA ALA A 43 7.92 3.50 15.13
C ALA A 43 8.00 3.65 16.67
N ALA A 44 7.66 4.82 17.20
CA ALA A 44 7.64 5.08 18.64
C ALA A 44 6.61 4.19 19.36
N ALA A 45 5.44 3.96 18.76
CA ALA A 45 4.44 3.05 19.32
C ALA A 45 4.95 1.59 19.38
N ALA A 46 5.61 1.13 18.32
CA ALA A 46 6.23 -0.19 18.26
C ALA A 46 7.37 -0.35 19.28
N GLU A 47 8.22 0.68 19.43
CA GLU A 47 9.28 0.71 20.43
C GLU A 47 8.72 0.65 21.85
N ALA A 48 7.68 1.43 22.14
CA ALA A 48 7.05 1.41 23.45
C ALA A 48 6.51 0.03 23.83
N GLU A 49 5.95 -0.71 22.86
CA GLU A 49 5.54 -2.11 23.06
C GLU A 49 6.74 -3.04 23.25
N ALA A 50 7.79 -2.90 22.45
CA ALA A 50 9.02 -3.69 22.60
C ALA A 50 9.64 -3.49 24.00
N VAL A 51 9.74 -2.26 24.47
CA VAL A 51 10.24 -1.93 25.82
C VAL A 51 9.35 -2.56 26.90
N ARG A 52 8.02 -2.48 26.78
CA ARG A 52 7.10 -3.12 27.74
C ARG A 52 7.31 -4.63 27.88
N ASN A 53 7.69 -5.29 26.79
CA ASN A 53 7.90 -6.74 26.76
C ASN A 53 9.37 -7.15 26.92
N GLY A 54 10.29 -6.20 27.08
CA GLY A 54 11.73 -6.48 27.17
C GLY A 54 12.32 -7.04 25.86
N TRP A 55 11.78 -6.65 24.71
CA TRP A 55 12.27 -7.09 23.41
C TRP A 55 13.30 -6.10 22.84
N GLU A 56 14.38 -6.64 22.32
CA GLU A 56 15.42 -5.90 21.62
C GLU A 56 15.23 -6.10 20.11
N VAL A 57 14.62 -5.12 19.44
CA VAL A 57 14.17 -5.28 18.04
C VAL A 57 14.72 -4.23 17.09
N VAL A 58 14.65 -4.54 15.80
CA VAL A 58 14.75 -3.56 14.72
C VAL A 58 13.33 -3.23 14.25
N ILE A 59 13.01 -1.95 14.22
CA ILE A 59 11.71 -1.43 13.77
C ILE A 59 11.92 -0.75 12.42
N VAL A 60 11.11 -1.13 11.44
CA VAL A 60 11.18 -0.60 10.07
C VAL A 60 9.78 -0.21 9.61
N VAL A 61 9.68 0.98 9.02
CA VAL A 61 8.47 1.49 8.38
C VAL A 61 8.80 1.78 6.91
N THR A 62 7.92 1.32 6.02
CA THR A 62 8.07 1.50 4.56
C THR A 62 6.86 2.24 3.97
N ASP A 63 7.03 2.76 2.77
CA ASP A 63 5.94 3.26 1.94
C ASP A 63 5.12 2.10 1.33
N PRO A 64 4.03 2.37 0.58
CA PRO A 64 3.24 1.33 -0.08
C PRO A 64 3.98 0.54 -1.17
N ALA A 65 5.07 1.07 -1.73
CA ALA A 65 5.95 0.35 -2.66
C ALA A 65 6.94 -0.58 -1.94
N GLY A 66 7.02 -0.48 -0.61
CA GLY A 66 7.94 -1.23 0.24
C GLY A 66 9.31 -0.58 0.37
N GLU A 67 9.44 0.69 0.01
CA GLU A 67 10.68 1.45 0.16
C GLU A 67 10.79 2.09 1.55
N LEU A 68 12.02 2.25 2.02
CA LEU A 68 12.30 2.63 3.40
C LEU A 68 11.86 4.07 3.71
N LEU A 69 11.08 4.25 4.77
CA LEU A 69 10.73 5.57 5.33
C LEU A 69 11.41 5.83 6.67
N HIS A 70 11.50 4.80 7.53
CA HIS A 70 12.11 4.90 8.85
C HIS A 70 12.73 3.56 9.27
N LEU A 71 13.90 3.61 9.89
CA LEU A 71 14.56 2.46 10.52
C LEU A 71 15.16 2.90 11.84
N GLN A 72 14.91 2.11 12.87
CA GLN A 72 15.63 2.20 14.14
C GLN A 72 15.96 0.81 14.66
N ARG A 73 17.12 0.68 15.29
CA ARG A 73 17.57 -0.56 15.92
C ARG A 73 17.79 -0.26 17.39
N MET A 74 17.11 -1.02 18.25
CA MET A 74 17.33 -0.96 19.69
C MET A 74 18.69 -1.60 20.03
N ASP A 75 19.27 -1.17 21.14
CA ASP A 75 20.45 -1.83 21.70
C ASP A 75 20.13 -3.30 22.01
N GLY A 76 21.15 -4.17 21.90
CA GLY A 76 21.01 -5.62 22.07
C GLY A 76 20.36 -6.36 20.90
N ALA A 77 19.64 -5.67 20.01
CA ALA A 77 18.99 -6.30 18.87
C ALA A 77 20.00 -6.99 17.93
N GLN A 78 19.70 -8.23 17.54
CA GLN A 78 20.53 -9.05 16.65
C GLN A 78 20.91 -8.31 15.36
N LEU A 79 22.19 -8.30 15.00
CA LEU A 79 22.70 -7.57 13.82
C LEU A 79 22.04 -8.00 12.50
N GLY A 80 21.76 -9.29 12.36
CA GLY A 80 21.06 -9.87 11.20
C GLY A 80 19.60 -9.41 11.05
N SER A 81 19.00 -8.84 12.10
CA SER A 81 17.59 -8.42 12.08
C SER A 81 17.35 -7.20 11.20
N MET A 82 18.37 -6.42 10.84
CA MET A 82 18.18 -5.20 10.03
C MET A 82 17.60 -5.50 8.65
N GLN A 83 18.18 -6.45 7.91
CA GLN A 83 17.69 -6.84 6.59
C GLN A 83 16.39 -7.63 6.70
N ILE A 84 16.25 -8.48 7.73
CA ILE A 84 15.05 -9.27 7.96
C ILE A 84 13.84 -8.37 8.26
N ALA A 85 13.99 -7.35 9.10
CA ALA A 85 12.90 -6.41 9.42
C ALA A 85 12.48 -5.60 8.18
N GLN A 86 13.44 -5.14 7.37
CA GLN A 86 13.17 -4.49 6.08
C GLN A 86 12.40 -5.41 5.13
N ALA A 87 12.81 -6.68 5.00
CA ALA A 87 12.13 -7.66 4.16
C ALA A 87 10.69 -7.92 4.65
N LYS A 88 10.47 -8.09 5.96
CA LYS A 88 9.14 -8.29 6.54
C LYS A 88 8.20 -7.10 6.28
N ALA A 89 8.69 -5.88 6.46
CA ALA A 89 7.94 -4.66 6.18
C ALA A 89 7.59 -4.55 4.69
N ARG A 90 8.58 -4.74 3.80
CA ARG A 90 8.40 -4.74 2.34
C ARG A 90 7.39 -5.78 1.86
N THR A 91 7.50 -7.03 2.36
CA THR A 91 6.53 -8.10 2.06
C THR A 91 5.12 -7.66 2.45
N SER A 92 4.95 -7.08 3.65
CA SER A 92 3.63 -6.71 4.14
C SER A 92 3.03 -5.52 3.38
N ALA A 93 3.85 -4.52 3.04
CA ALA A 93 3.43 -3.37 2.25
C ALA A 93 2.97 -3.77 0.83
N ARG A 94 3.79 -4.56 0.12
CA ARG A 94 3.53 -4.92 -1.28
C ARG A 94 2.37 -5.88 -1.44
N TYR A 95 2.26 -6.87 -0.56
CA TYR A 95 1.19 -7.88 -0.62
C TYR A 95 -0.04 -7.54 0.22
N ARG A 96 -0.01 -6.39 0.93
CA ARG A 96 -1.13 -5.86 1.72
C ARG A 96 -1.72 -6.85 2.70
N ARG A 97 -0.86 -7.66 3.31
CA ARG A 97 -1.23 -8.66 4.32
C ARG A 97 -0.05 -8.92 5.25
N PRO A 98 -0.27 -9.41 6.47
CA PRO A 98 0.81 -9.74 7.39
C PRO A 98 1.82 -10.71 6.76
N SER A 99 3.11 -10.47 6.97
CA SER A 99 4.17 -11.41 6.52
C SER A 99 3.99 -12.80 7.13
N LYS A 100 3.36 -12.88 8.32
CA LYS A 100 2.95 -14.13 8.97
C LYS A 100 2.11 -15.04 8.08
N SER A 101 1.21 -14.49 7.27
CA SER A 101 0.33 -15.28 6.39
C SER A 101 1.11 -16.16 5.40
N PHE A 102 2.31 -15.73 4.99
CA PHE A 102 3.20 -16.51 4.13
C PHE A 102 3.93 -17.60 4.92
N ALA A 103 4.33 -17.32 6.16
CA ALA A 103 4.88 -18.32 7.08
C ALA A 103 3.87 -19.43 7.35
N ASP A 104 2.61 -19.07 7.65
CA ASP A 104 1.53 -20.02 7.91
C ASP A 104 1.21 -20.85 6.66
N GLY A 105 1.17 -20.23 5.48
CA GLY A 105 1.01 -20.95 4.20
C GLY A 105 2.12 -21.97 3.95
N LEU A 106 3.38 -21.57 4.20
CA LEU A 106 4.53 -22.45 4.05
C LEU A 106 4.49 -23.62 5.05
N ALA A 107 4.14 -23.35 6.30
CA ALA A 107 3.96 -24.37 7.33
C ALA A 107 2.84 -25.38 6.97
N ASN A 108 1.81 -24.92 6.25
CA ASN A 108 0.71 -25.75 5.74
C ASN A 108 1.04 -26.47 4.41
N GLY A 109 2.29 -26.45 3.96
CA GLY A 109 2.76 -27.16 2.77
C GLY A 109 2.64 -26.38 1.46
N SER A 110 2.20 -25.11 1.48
CA SER A 110 2.22 -24.27 0.29
C SER A 110 3.62 -23.74 0.00
N MET A 111 4.21 -24.13 -1.12
CA MET A 111 5.53 -23.64 -1.55
C MET A 111 5.47 -22.27 -2.24
N THR A 112 4.29 -21.68 -2.39
CA THR A 112 4.09 -20.43 -3.16
C THR A 112 4.94 -19.29 -2.62
N ALA A 113 5.11 -19.17 -1.30
CA ALA A 113 5.92 -18.10 -0.70
C ALA A 113 7.40 -18.13 -1.14
N LEU A 114 7.92 -19.30 -1.55
CA LEU A 114 9.32 -19.47 -1.96
C LEU A 114 9.60 -18.98 -3.39
N VAL A 115 8.57 -18.82 -4.21
CA VAL A 115 8.69 -18.41 -5.61
C VAL A 115 8.18 -16.98 -5.85
N LEU A 116 7.59 -16.35 -4.84
CA LEU A 116 7.10 -14.99 -4.94
C LEU A 116 8.25 -13.98 -4.80
N PRO A 117 8.30 -12.95 -5.66
CA PRO A 117 9.37 -11.96 -5.60
C PRO A 117 9.29 -11.13 -4.31
N ASP A 118 10.44 -10.93 -3.66
CA ASP A 118 10.58 -10.08 -2.47
C ASP A 118 9.64 -10.43 -1.30
N VAL A 119 9.32 -11.73 -1.16
CA VAL A 119 8.58 -12.29 -0.03
C VAL A 119 9.53 -12.96 0.94
N ILE A 120 9.36 -12.66 2.23
CA ILE A 120 9.95 -13.44 3.32
C ILE A 120 8.83 -14.10 4.15
N PRO A 121 8.77 -15.44 4.25
CA PRO A 121 7.76 -16.15 5.02
C PRO A 121 8.12 -16.18 6.51
N LEU A 122 8.28 -15.00 7.12
CA LEU A 122 8.56 -14.85 8.54
C LEU A 122 7.62 -13.82 9.18
N GLU A 123 7.11 -14.13 10.37
CA GLU A 123 6.22 -13.26 11.14
C GLU A 123 6.90 -11.96 11.61
N GLY A 124 6.14 -10.86 11.60
CA GLY A 124 6.53 -9.57 12.21
C GLY A 124 6.17 -8.34 11.38
N GLY A 125 5.97 -8.46 10.07
CA GLY A 125 5.50 -7.36 9.23
C GLY A 125 3.97 -7.27 9.24
N LEU A 126 3.46 -6.04 9.32
CA LEU A 126 2.03 -5.71 9.25
C LEU A 126 1.80 -4.57 8.24
N PRO A 127 0.75 -4.64 7.40
CA PRO A 127 0.39 -3.53 6.52
C PRO A 127 -0.22 -2.39 7.35
N ILE A 128 0.17 -1.15 7.03
CA ILE A 128 -0.51 0.04 7.53
C ILE A 128 -1.70 0.32 6.61
N VAL A 129 -2.90 0.38 7.18
CA VAL A 129 -4.15 0.62 6.46
C VAL A 129 -4.74 1.94 6.96
N VAL A 130 -5.22 2.76 6.02
CA VAL A 130 -5.84 4.08 6.22
C VAL A 130 -7.19 4.14 5.55
#